data_AF-A0A938HDE2-F1
#
_entry.id   AF-A0A938HDE2-F1
#
_cell.length_a   1.000
_cell.length_b   1.000
_cell.length_c   1.000
_cell.angle_alpha   90.00
_cell.angle_beta   90.00
_cell.angle_gamma   90.00
#
_symmetry.space_group_name_H-M   'P 1'
#
loop_
_entity.id
_entity.type
_entity.pdbx_description
1 polymer ?
#
loop_
_entity_poly.entity_id
_entity_poly.type
_entity_poly.pdbx_seq_one_letter_code
_entity_poly.pdbx_strand_id
1 'polypeptide(L)'
;MELLNLPLKMLNELFGNGAFFSNWVSFFIANWMALALGGYILSKWMSKSPQGLIDRDALAQRIAQESSWYAPLSIIAIALSVVYNVGVYALFLLLEATTFVTNFVYKWVSTIVLWLWNEVFKPSVWLLAKLAFHYLIKWPFQLLLAVIHAVPGTLNRQGYVNVFWPTLYGAIASGLLVFIGFLTDQQLLVEYGPLFALSLALVWVVASTIYQSKDAAMKSLRFSLTIMAILVAIFGVFYFLNIFDGNTKWGGILSGILHAPNVVAATIIVLTLLALLYLTNVGVIFSNEHASDKWSENIYEYIKTSFNHSLAFVYQPILVVAVSVVVIILPWAVLEQGANFATANWVENRLSAKTKAINDQLDQNQVLNKVALLINPDSTKNADFDTALETLQNEVTLRYELAENKRYTDYLSSALIFGTNDLKPIITAADFDSNTKANTEELEVLRGYKKSVNANYNDQLKSLDDQIVDINATINSNPDLAEFYMPMRNNLKSLSKTLSISKERHNRFLEMQIAATQKVNERFAANWMSYCLTYLLLLIANYALLAIVIAFVFNLYAHTVKPIYDAHNGSRIVAAIDEEQSKNNQQPWLAWLVLAALLVVYFQWNSLSDTTSNQVDSIMKMLEELSGTIVQ
;
A
#
# COMPACT_ATOMS: atom_id res chain seq x y z
N MET A 1 36.72 0.86 -102.80
CA MET A 1 37.11 -0.32 -101.98
C MET A 1 37.26 0.00 -100.50
N GLU A 2 37.74 1.19 -100.08
CA GLU A 2 37.85 1.52 -98.64
C GLU A 2 36.51 1.66 -97.90
N LEU A 3 35.41 2.02 -98.58
CA LEU A 3 34.07 2.10 -97.97
C LEU A 3 33.50 0.75 -97.51
N LEU A 4 34.00 -0.38 -98.01
CA LEU A 4 33.55 -1.73 -97.61
C LEU A 4 34.20 -2.22 -96.31
N ASN A 5 35.29 -1.59 -95.87
CA ASN A 5 35.99 -1.96 -94.62
C ASN A 5 35.55 -1.12 -93.41
N LEU A 6 34.72 -0.09 -93.62
CA LEU A 6 34.20 0.76 -92.54
C LEU A 6 33.36 -0.02 -91.50
N PRO A 7 32.44 -0.93 -91.89
CA PRO A 7 31.63 -1.70 -90.94
C PRO A 7 32.47 -2.65 -90.07
N LEU A 8 33.51 -3.25 -90.68
CA LEU A 8 34.40 -4.18 -90.01
C LEU A 8 35.30 -3.47 -88.97
N LYS A 9 35.76 -2.24 -89.29
CA LYS A 9 36.46 -1.39 -88.33
C LYS A 9 35.55 -0.94 -87.18
N MET A 10 34.31 -0.54 -87.48
CA MET A 10 33.32 -0.17 -86.47
C MET A 10 32.99 -1.32 -85.51
N LEU A 11 32.82 -2.55 -86.02
CA LEU A 11 32.57 -3.75 -85.21
C LEU A 11 33.75 -4.10 -84.29
N ASN A 12 34.99 -3.95 -84.77
CA ASN A 12 36.18 -4.17 -83.95
C ASN A 12 36.40 -3.06 -82.90
N GLU A 13 36.04 -1.81 -83.19
CA GLU A 13 36.12 -0.71 -82.24
C GLU A 13 35.01 -0.75 -81.18
N LEU A 14 33.80 -1.24 -81.52
CA LEU A 14 32.67 -1.33 -80.58
C LEU A 14 32.72 -2.54 -79.63
N PHE A 15 33.27 -3.69 -80.07
CA PHE A 15 33.14 -4.96 -79.33
C PHE A 15 34.46 -5.66 -78.98
N GLY A 16 35.61 -5.12 -79.37
CA GLY A 16 36.94 -5.67 -79.05
C GLY A 16 37.24 -7.05 -79.65
N ASN A 17 38.43 -7.59 -79.37
CA ASN A 17 38.94 -8.85 -79.92
C ASN A 17 37.90 -10.01 -79.86
N GLY A 18 37.61 -10.62 -81.01
CA GLY A 18 36.51 -11.58 -81.23
C GLY A 18 36.46 -12.85 -80.35
N ALA A 19 37.46 -13.09 -79.50
CA ALA A 19 37.48 -14.23 -78.57
C ALA A 19 36.53 -14.05 -77.36
N PHE A 20 36.32 -12.82 -76.87
CA PHE A 20 35.47 -12.59 -75.69
C PHE A 20 33.97 -12.71 -76.02
N PHE A 21 33.56 -12.20 -77.19
CA PHE A 21 32.18 -12.33 -77.68
C PHE A 21 31.82 -13.79 -77.98
N SER A 22 32.71 -14.55 -78.62
CA SER A 22 32.51 -15.98 -78.90
C SER A 22 32.29 -16.81 -77.64
N ASN A 23 33.07 -16.58 -76.58
CA ASN A 23 32.95 -17.33 -75.32
C ASN A 23 31.65 -16.99 -74.55
N TRP A 24 31.26 -15.72 -74.53
CA TRP A 24 29.99 -15.30 -73.91
C TRP A 24 28.76 -15.84 -74.65
N VAL A 25 28.75 -15.76 -75.98
CA VAL A 25 27.66 -16.29 -76.81
C VAL A 25 27.55 -17.81 -76.65
N SER A 26 28.68 -18.53 -76.62
CA SER A 26 28.71 -19.98 -76.41
C SER A 26 28.18 -20.39 -75.03
N PHE A 27 28.60 -19.69 -73.97
CA PHE A 27 28.13 -19.94 -72.60
C PHE A 27 26.64 -19.62 -72.45
N PHE A 28 26.16 -18.51 -73.02
CA PHE A 28 24.75 -18.12 -72.94
C PHE A 28 23.86 -19.10 -73.72
N ILE A 29 24.25 -19.49 -74.94
CA ILE A 29 23.52 -20.46 -75.77
C ILE A 29 23.48 -21.84 -75.10
N ALA A 30 24.61 -22.33 -74.55
CA ALA A 30 24.66 -23.64 -73.92
C ALA A 30 23.77 -23.73 -72.67
N ASN A 31 23.79 -22.72 -71.80
CA ASN A 31 22.96 -22.70 -70.59
C ASN A 31 21.47 -22.51 -70.92
N TRP A 32 21.12 -21.65 -71.87
CA TRP A 32 19.72 -21.48 -72.29
C TRP A 32 19.17 -22.72 -72.99
N MET A 33 19.98 -23.42 -73.78
CA MET A 33 19.57 -24.71 -74.35
C MET A 33 19.38 -25.77 -73.26
N ALA A 34 20.25 -25.84 -72.26
CA ALA A 34 20.09 -26.78 -71.14
C ALA A 34 18.80 -26.49 -70.33
N LEU A 35 18.52 -25.22 -70.04
CA LEU A 35 17.30 -24.78 -69.37
C LEU A 35 16.05 -25.05 -70.23
N ALA A 36 16.12 -24.81 -71.54
CA ALA A 36 15.03 -25.10 -72.46
C ALA A 36 14.76 -26.60 -72.59
N LEU A 37 15.80 -27.43 -72.59
CA LEU A 37 15.67 -28.88 -72.62
C LEU A 37 15.01 -29.38 -71.33
N GLY A 38 15.43 -28.84 -70.18
CA GLY A 38 14.78 -29.07 -68.89
C GLY A 38 13.31 -28.65 -68.90
N GLY A 39 13.00 -27.47 -69.44
CA GLY A 39 11.63 -26.97 -69.58
C GLY A 39 10.76 -27.80 -70.50
N TYR A 40 11.33 -28.31 -71.59
CA TYR A 40 10.65 -29.24 -72.50
C TYR A 40 10.31 -30.56 -71.80
N ILE A 41 11.29 -31.17 -71.11
CA ILE A 41 11.07 -32.40 -70.34
C ILE A 41 10.00 -32.17 -69.27
N LEU A 42 10.10 -31.07 -68.52
CA LEU A 42 9.13 -30.71 -67.48
C LEU A 42 7.72 -30.49 -68.06
N SER A 43 7.60 -29.85 -69.22
CA SER A 43 6.30 -29.65 -69.90
C SER A 43 5.62 -30.96 -70.28
N LYS A 44 6.40 -31.96 -70.70
CA LYS A 44 5.92 -33.31 -71.03
C LYS A 44 5.54 -34.08 -69.78
N TRP A 45 6.34 -33.96 -68.71
CA TRP A 45 6.05 -34.60 -67.43
C TRP A 45 4.78 -34.05 -66.77
N MET A 46 4.59 -32.73 -66.79
CA MET A 46 3.39 -32.08 -66.23
C MET A 46 2.19 -32.09 -67.18
N SER A 47 2.33 -32.63 -68.40
CA SER A 47 1.32 -32.59 -69.47
C SER A 47 0.76 -31.18 -69.74
N LYS A 48 1.59 -30.15 -69.55
CA LYS A 48 1.24 -28.73 -69.68
C LYS A 48 2.24 -28.07 -70.61
N SER A 49 1.80 -27.66 -71.79
CA SER A 49 2.65 -26.95 -72.75
C SER A 49 2.80 -25.46 -72.37
N PRO A 50 3.99 -24.85 -72.56
CA PRO A 50 4.16 -23.42 -72.42
C PRO A 50 3.22 -22.66 -73.35
N GLN A 51 2.59 -21.60 -72.84
CA GLN A 51 1.78 -20.70 -73.66
C GLN A 51 2.68 -19.80 -74.52
N GLY A 52 2.25 -19.53 -75.76
CA GLY A 52 2.97 -18.66 -76.69
C GLY A 52 4.00 -19.37 -77.58
N LEU A 53 4.09 -20.70 -77.56
CA LEU A 53 4.94 -21.43 -78.51
C LEU A 53 4.52 -21.13 -79.96
N ILE A 54 5.51 -20.81 -80.79
CA ILE A 54 5.30 -20.61 -82.22
C ILE A 54 5.19 -21.98 -82.88
N ASP A 55 4.01 -22.29 -83.43
CA ASP A 55 3.78 -23.46 -84.26
C ASP A 55 4.54 -23.31 -85.58
N ARG A 56 5.53 -24.18 -85.76
CA ARG A 56 6.46 -24.11 -86.89
C ARG A 56 5.81 -24.58 -88.18
N ASP A 57 4.84 -25.49 -88.10
CA ASP A 57 4.14 -26.01 -89.28
C ASP A 57 3.15 -24.97 -89.80
N ALA A 58 2.44 -24.30 -88.90
CA ALA A 58 1.58 -23.16 -89.24
C ALA A 58 2.38 -21.94 -89.76
N LEU A 59 3.55 -21.64 -89.15
CA LEU A 59 4.43 -20.58 -89.61
C LEU A 59 5.03 -20.91 -91.00
N ALA A 60 5.51 -22.14 -91.20
CA ALA A 60 6.06 -22.59 -92.48
C ALA A 60 5.01 -22.61 -93.59
N GLN A 61 3.77 -23.02 -93.30
CA GLN A 61 2.66 -22.96 -94.26
C GLN A 61 2.29 -21.52 -94.64
N ARG A 62 2.23 -20.59 -93.67
CA ARG A 62 1.96 -19.17 -93.95
C ARG A 62 3.07 -18.52 -94.79
N ILE A 63 4.32 -18.84 -94.49
CA ILE A 63 5.48 -18.39 -95.28
C ILE A 63 5.45 -18.96 -96.70
N ALA A 64 5.02 -20.21 -96.87
CA ALA A 64 4.94 -20.87 -98.19
C ALA A 64 3.76 -20.36 -99.06
N GLN A 65 2.70 -19.82 -98.45
CA GLN A 65 1.52 -19.31 -99.16
C GLN A 65 1.67 -17.86 -99.66
N GLU A 66 2.53 -17.04 -99.06
CA GLU A 66 2.80 -15.66 -99.51
C GLU A 66 4.10 -15.58 -100.31
N SER A 67 4.03 -15.59 -101.66
CA SER A 67 5.23 -15.43 -102.50
C SER A 67 5.72 -13.97 -102.50
N SER A 68 6.84 -13.67 -101.85
CA SER A 68 7.54 -12.40 -102.05
C SER A 68 9.01 -12.45 -101.65
N TRP A 69 9.76 -11.45 -102.12
CA TRP A 69 11.22 -11.26 -102.15
C TRP A 69 11.99 -11.42 -100.82
N TYR A 70 11.30 -11.68 -99.71
CA TYR A 70 11.86 -11.91 -98.38
C TYR A 70 12.13 -13.39 -98.03
N ALA A 71 12.11 -14.31 -99.00
CA ALA A 71 12.43 -15.73 -98.79
C ALA A 71 13.72 -16.03 -97.96
N PRO A 72 14.81 -15.23 -98.06
CA PRO A 72 15.97 -15.39 -97.17
C PRO A 72 15.67 -14.97 -95.71
N LEU A 73 14.83 -13.95 -95.51
CA LEU A 73 14.38 -13.49 -94.19
C LEU A 73 13.44 -14.49 -93.51
N SER A 74 12.68 -15.30 -94.27
CA SER A 74 11.90 -16.39 -93.68
C SER A 74 12.74 -17.52 -93.08
N ILE A 75 13.93 -17.80 -93.62
CA ILE A 75 14.88 -18.75 -93.00
C ILE A 75 15.35 -18.21 -91.65
N ILE A 76 15.62 -16.90 -91.58
CA ILE A 76 15.98 -16.21 -90.34
C ILE A 76 14.80 -16.21 -89.37
N ALA A 77 13.56 -15.99 -89.83
CA ALA A 77 12.36 -16.06 -88.99
C ALA A 77 12.11 -17.49 -88.45
N ILE A 78 12.32 -18.52 -89.27
CA ILE A 78 12.24 -19.93 -88.84
C ILE A 78 13.35 -20.25 -87.82
N ALA A 79 14.58 -19.74 -88.00
CA ALA A 79 15.66 -19.89 -87.05
C ALA A 79 15.38 -19.13 -85.73
N LEU A 80 14.89 -17.89 -85.82
CA LEU A 80 14.48 -17.08 -84.67
C LEU A 80 13.29 -17.70 -83.93
N SER A 81 12.39 -18.41 -84.62
CA SER A 81 11.31 -19.18 -83.96
C SER A 81 11.87 -20.32 -83.10
N VAL A 82 13.01 -20.93 -83.47
CA VAL A 82 13.71 -21.89 -82.61
C VAL A 82 14.20 -21.19 -81.37
N VAL A 83 14.93 -20.08 -81.54
CA VAL A 83 15.54 -19.34 -80.43
C VAL A 83 14.45 -18.81 -79.47
N TYR A 84 13.34 -18.33 -80.02
CA TYR A 84 12.17 -17.90 -79.25
C TYR A 84 11.55 -19.06 -78.48
N ASN A 85 11.26 -20.20 -79.14
CA ASN A 85 10.68 -21.36 -78.46
C ASN A 85 11.64 -21.94 -77.39
N VAL A 86 12.95 -21.94 -77.63
CA VAL A 86 13.98 -22.27 -76.62
C VAL A 86 13.87 -21.32 -75.43
N GLY A 87 13.76 -20.02 -75.68
CA GLY A 87 13.56 -19.03 -74.61
C GLY A 87 12.28 -19.25 -73.81
N VAL A 88 11.17 -19.55 -74.47
CA VAL A 88 9.87 -19.83 -73.83
C VAL A 88 9.92 -21.09 -72.97
N TYR A 89 10.57 -22.16 -73.43
CA TYR A 89 10.76 -23.36 -72.61
C TYR A 89 11.67 -23.12 -71.40
N ALA A 90 12.75 -22.35 -71.55
CA ALA A 90 13.63 -22.01 -70.43
C ALA A 90 12.90 -21.18 -69.36
N LEU A 91 12.10 -20.19 -69.77
CA LEU A 91 11.24 -19.40 -68.88
C LEU A 91 10.17 -20.26 -68.20
N PHE A 92 9.56 -21.19 -68.93
CA PHE A 92 8.59 -22.14 -68.37
C PHE A 92 9.21 -22.98 -67.25
N LEU A 93 10.43 -23.50 -67.44
CA LEU A 93 11.15 -24.22 -66.39
C LEU A 93 11.34 -23.36 -65.14
N LEU A 94 11.84 -22.13 -65.32
CA LEU A 94 12.14 -21.23 -64.20
C LEU A 94 10.88 -20.84 -63.42
N LEU A 95 9.79 -20.51 -64.12
CA LEU A 95 8.52 -20.13 -63.50
C LEU A 95 7.85 -21.31 -62.79
N GLU A 96 7.82 -22.50 -63.39
CA GLU A 96 7.19 -23.66 -62.77
C GLU A 96 8.05 -24.23 -61.63
N ALA A 97 9.38 -24.21 -61.75
CA ALA A 97 10.27 -24.61 -60.66
C ALA A 97 10.17 -23.65 -59.45
N THR A 98 10.13 -22.34 -59.68
CA THR A 98 9.89 -21.36 -58.60
C THR A 98 8.51 -21.53 -57.99
N THR A 99 7.46 -21.75 -58.80
CA THR A 99 6.10 -21.99 -58.29
C THR A 99 6.02 -23.29 -57.48
N PHE A 100 6.69 -24.36 -57.92
CA PHE A 100 6.78 -25.62 -57.18
C PHE A 100 7.47 -25.45 -55.84
N VAL A 101 8.64 -24.78 -55.80
CA VAL A 101 9.37 -24.51 -54.54
C VAL A 101 8.53 -23.64 -53.61
N THR A 102 7.91 -22.59 -54.12
CA THR A 102 7.09 -21.67 -53.31
C THR A 102 5.85 -22.37 -52.75
N ASN A 103 5.16 -23.18 -53.56
CA ASN A 103 4.01 -23.97 -53.12
C ASN A 103 4.41 -25.09 -52.16
N PHE A 104 5.56 -25.72 -52.36
CA PHE A 104 6.09 -26.75 -51.47
C PHE A 104 6.42 -26.14 -50.10
N VAL A 105 7.16 -25.03 -50.07
CA VAL A 105 7.50 -24.31 -48.84
C VAL A 105 6.23 -23.78 -48.15
N TYR A 106 5.32 -23.13 -48.87
CA TYR A 106 4.07 -22.63 -48.31
C TYR A 106 3.20 -23.77 -47.74
N LYS A 107 3.08 -24.90 -48.45
CA LYS A 107 2.32 -26.06 -47.99
C LYS A 107 2.91 -26.65 -46.72
N TRP A 108 4.23 -26.82 -46.63
CA TRP A 108 4.86 -27.35 -45.43
C TRP A 108 4.84 -26.35 -44.26
N VAL A 109 5.12 -25.07 -44.50
CA VAL A 109 5.04 -24.02 -43.47
C VAL A 109 3.61 -23.90 -42.95
N SER A 110 2.60 -23.85 -43.82
CA SER A 110 1.20 -23.79 -43.40
C SER A 110 0.78 -25.07 -42.67
N THR A 111 1.22 -26.24 -43.11
CA THR A 111 0.95 -27.51 -42.41
C THR A 111 1.56 -27.52 -41.02
N ILE A 112 2.81 -27.07 -40.87
CA ILE A 112 3.50 -26.98 -39.57
C ILE A 112 2.83 -25.94 -38.68
N VAL A 113 2.46 -24.77 -39.20
CA VAL A 113 1.78 -23.71 -38.43
C VAL A 113 0.39 -24.16 -37.98
N LEU A 114 -0.39 -24.78 -38.88
CA LEU A 114 -1.71 -25.33 -38.55
C LEU A 114 -1.61 -26.50 -37.57
N TRP A 115 -0.57 -27.33 -37.70
CA TRP A 115 -0.29 -28.41 -36.76
C TRP A 115 0.08 -27.85 -35.38
N LEU A 116 1.00 -26.87 -35.31
CA LEU A 116 1.34 -26.18 -34.06
C LEU A 116 0.12 -25.50 -33.44
N TRP A 117 -0.74 -24.87 -34.24
CA TRP A 117 -1.96 -24.27 -33.77
C TRP A 117 -2.93 -25.31 -33.19
N ASN A 118 -3.18 -26.40 -33.91
CA ASN A 118 -4.18 -27.40 -33.53
C ASN A 118 -3.72 -28.32 -32.39
N GLU A 119 -2.45 -28.68 -32.34
CA GLU A 119 -1.91 -29.65 -31.39
C GLU A 119 -1.24 -28.98 -30.17
N VAL A 120 -0.67 -27.78 -30.32
CA VAL A 120 0.07 -27.11 -29.24
C VAL A 120 -0.73 -25.93 -28.69
N PHE A 121 -0.98 -24.89 -29.47
CA PHE A 121 -1.56 -23.66 -28.95
C PHE A 121 -3.02 -23.80 -28.56
N LYS A 122 -3.88 -24.32 -29.44
CA LYS A 122 -5.33 -24.40 -29.22
C LYS A 122 -5.68 -25.22 -27.96
N PRO A 123 -5.15 -26.43 -27.73
CA PRO A 123 -5.52 -27.19 -26.53
C PRO A 123 -4.92 -26.57 -25.26
N SER A 124 -3.73 -25.98 -25.34
CA SER A 124 -3.12 -25.24 -24.22
C SER A 124 -3.94 -24.01 -23.82
N VAL A 125 -4.37 -23.19 -24.78
CA VAL A 125 -5.26 -22.04 -24.52
C VAL A 125 -6.61 -22.52 -23.98
N TRP A 126 -7.14 -23.63 -24.50
CA TRP A 126 -8.43 -24.15 -24.04
C TRP A 126 -8.36 -24.74 -22.63
N LEU A 127 -7.24 -25.39 -22.25
CA LEU A 127 -6.96 -25.79 -20.87
C LEU A 127 -6.86 -24.56 -19.96
N LEU A 128 -6.11 -23.52 -20.36
CA LEU A 128 -6.02 -22.28 -19.59
C LEU A 128 -7.39 -21.60 -19.44
N ALA A 129 -8.21 -21.56 -20.49
CA ALA A 129 -9.56 -21.01 -20.44
C ALA A 129 -10.50 -21.83 -19.54
N LYS A 130 -10.44 -23.17 -19.60
CA LYS A 130 -11.17 -24.06 -18.67
C LYS A 130 -10.77 -23.80 -17.22
N LEU A 131 -9.48 -23.66 -16.94
CA LEU A 131 -8.95 -23.35 -15.62
C LEU A 131 -9.43 -21.96 -15.17
N ALA A 132 -9.26 -20.94 -16.01
CA ALA A 132 -9.73 -19.58 -15.72
C ALA A 132 -11.23 -19.53 -15.44
N PHE A 133 -12.06 -20.13 -16.29
CA PHE A 133 -13.51 -20.21 -16.07
C PHE A 133 -13.84 -20.93 -14.77
N HIS A 134 -13.11 -22.00 -14.43
CA HIS A 134 -13.35 -22.71 -13.20
C HIS A 134 -12.99 -21.90 -11.96
N TYR A 135 -11.78 -21.34 -11.90
CA TYR A 135 -11.22 -20.71 -10.72
C TYR A 135 -11.66 -19.25 -10.54
N LEU A 136 -11.97 -18.52 -11.62
CA LEU A 136 -12.40 -17.11 -11.56
C LEU A 136 -13.92 -16.93 -11.59
N ILE A 137 -14.66 -17.87 -12.16
CA ILE A 137 -16.13 -17.76 -12.30
C ILE A 137 -16.81 -18.84 -11.46
N LYS A 138 -16.69 -20.11 -11.84
CA LYS A 138 -17.48 -21.17 -11.21
C LYS A 138 -17.22 -21.27 -9.70
N TRP A 139 -15.97 -21.23 -9.27
CA TRP A 139 -15.59 -21.33 -7.86
C TRP A 139 -16.08 -20.16 -7.02
N PRO A 140 -15.78 -18.88 -7.35
CA PRO A 140 -16.30 -17.76 -6.58
C PRO A 140 -17.83 -17.76 -6.48
N PHE A 141 -18.55 -18.13 -7.53
CA PHE A 141 -20.02 -18.27 -7.48
C PHE A 141 -20.48 -19.40 -6.55
N GLN A 142 -19.82 -20.56 -6.58
CA GLN A 142 -20.14 -21.67 -5.68
C GLN A 142 -19.83 -21.33 -4.21
N LEU A 143 -18.70 -20.67 -3.96
CA LEU A 143 -18.32 -20.18 -2.63
C LEU A 143 -19.30 -19.11 -2.14
N LEU A 144 -19.70 -18.17 -3.00
CA LEU A 144 -20.68 -17.15 -2.67
C LEU A 144 -22.02 -17.76 -2.27
N LEU A 145 -22.50 -18.75 -3.03
CA LEU A 145 -23.72 -19.50 -2.69
C LEU A 145 -23.58 -20.21 -1.34
N ALA A 146 -22.43 -20.82 -1.06
CA ALA A 146 -22.17 -21.46 0.23
C ALA A 146 -22.22 -20.44 1.40
N VAL A 147 -21.65 -19.25 1.20
CA VAL A 147 -21.70 -18.15 2.17
C VAL A 147 -23.14 -17.66 2.38
N ILE A 148 -23.91 -17.47 1.30
CA ILE A 148 -25.32 -17.05 1.38
C ILE A 148 -26.16 -18.09 2.14
N HIS A 149 -25.97 -19.37 1.86
CA HIS A 149 -26.69 -20.44 2.57
C HIS A 149 -26.30 -20.57 4.04
N ALA A 150 -25.15 -20.03 4.46
CA ALA A 150 -24.75 -19.98 5.86
C ALA A 150 -25.41 -18.85 6.66
N VAL A 151 -25.99 -17.83 6.01
CA VAL A 151 -26.61 -16.65 6.66
C VAL A 151 -27.70 -17.03 7.68
N PRO A 152 -28.64 -17.95 7.41
CA PRO A 152 -29.63 -18.33 8.42
C PRO A 152 -29.02 -18.87 9.72
N GLY A 153 -27.86 -19.55 9.63
CA GLY A 153 -27.11 -20.04 10.79
C GLY A 153 -26.54 -18.91 11.65
N THR A 154 -26.21 -17.77 11.04
CA THR A 154 -25.61 -16.64 11.76
C THR A 154 -26.61 -15.85 12.59
N LEU A 155 -27.86 -15.83 12.14
CA LEU A 155 -28.98 -15.16 12.81
C LEU A 155 -29.61 -16.03 13.91
N ASN A 156 -29.17 -17.28 14.08
CA ASN A 156 -29.60 -18.13 15.18
C ASN A 156 -29.03 -17.61 16.51
N ARG A 157 -29.91 -17.29 17.47
CA ARG A 157 -29.54 -16.81 18.81
C ARG A 157 -28.51 -17.71 19.51
N GLN A 158 -28.70 -19.02 19.49
CA GLN A 158 -27.78 -19.93 20.19
C GLN A 158 -26.41 -19.97 19.52
N GLY A 159 -26.37 -19.93 18.19
CA GLY A 159 -25.12 -19.83 17.42
C GLY A 159 -24.40 -18.52 17.70
N TYR A 160 -25.12 -17.40 17.65
CA TYR A 160 -24.56 -16.08 17.93
C TYR A 160 -23.97 -15.97 19.34
N VAL A 161 -24.68 -16.44 20.38
CA VAL A 161 -24.19 -16.37 21.77
C VAL A 161 -22.90 -17.19 21.95
N ASN A 162 -22.81 -18.36 21.30
CA ASN A 162 -21.62 -19.21 21.36
C ASN A 162 -20.39 -18.55 20.71
N VAL A 163 -20.60 -17.72 19.69
CA VAL A 163 -19.53 -16.97 18.99
C VAL A 163 -19.21 -15.64 19.67
N PHE A 164 -20.21 -14.98 20.26
CA PHE A 164 -20.08 -13.66 20.86
C PHE A 164 -19.06 -13.65 22.01
N TRP A 165 -19.12 -14.60 22.93
CA TRP A 165 -18.23 -14.61 24.10
C TRP A 165 -16.74 -14.73 23.74
N PRO A 166 -16.30 -15.69 22.91
CA PRO A 166 -14.92 -15.73 22.43
C PRO A 166 -14.52 -14.45 21.68
N THR A 167 -15.41 -13.90 20.86
CA THR A 167 -15.17 -12.65 20.12
C THR A 167 -14.97 -11.47 21.07
N LEU A 168 -15.79 -11.38 22.13
CA LEU A 168 -15.67 -10.35 23.16
C LEU A 168 -14.35 -10.46 23.92
N TYR A 169 -13.92 -11.66 24.32
CA TYR A 169 -12.62 -11.84 24.96
C TYR A 169 -11.47 -11.45 24.04
N GLY A 170 -11.55 -11.81 22.75
CA GLY A 170 -10.59 -11.40 21.74
C GLY A 170 -10.52 -9.87 21.60
N ALA A 171 -11.67 -9.21 21.52
CA ALA A 171 -11.74 -7.75 21.37
C ALA A 171 -11.24 -7.01 22.62
N ILE A 172 -11.56 -7.49 23.83
CA ILE A 172 -11.01 -6.94 25.08
C ILE A 172 -9.48 -7.10 25.10
N ALA A 173 -8.96 -8.26 24.68
CA ALA A 173 -7.53 -8.47 24.55
C ALA A 173 -6.90 -7.52 23.51
N SER A 174 -7.58 -7.25 22.38
CA SER A 174 -7.16 -6.23 21.41
C SER A 174 -7.04 -4.84 22.05
N GLY A 175 -8.05 -4.40 22.81
CA GLY A 175 -8.01 -3.13 23.52
C GLY A 175 -6.89 -3.04 24.56
N LEU A 176 -6.62 -4.14 25.28
CA LEU A 176 -5.50 -4.23 26.20
C LEU A 176 -4.14 -4.15 25.49
N LEU A 177 -3.97 -4.80 24.34
CA LEU A 177 -2.73 -4.74 23.57
C LEU A 177 -2.47 -3.33 23.04
N VAL A 178 -3.50 -2.62 22.57
CA VAL A 178 -3.39 -1.20 22.20
C VAL A 178 -2.97 -0.35 23.39
N PHE A 179 -3.57 -0.58 24.56
CA PHE A 179 -3.22 0.15 25.77
C PHE A 179 -1.79 -0.14 26.25
N ILE A 180 -1.34 -1.39 26.22
CA ILE A 180 0.04 -1.76 26.54
C ILE A 180 0.99 -1.11 25.52
N GLY A 181 0.64 -1.11 24.23
CA GLY A 181 1.41 -0.46 23.17
C GLY A 181 1.58 1.03 23.43
N PHE A 182 0.50 1.71 23.86
CA PHE A 182 0.55 3.10 24.32
C PHE A 182 1.47 3.30 25.53
N LEU A 183 1.37 2.46 26.57
CA LEU A 183 2.20 2.59 27.78
C LEU A 183 3.69 2.32 27.53
N THR A 184 4.01 1.51 26.52
CA THR A 184 5.38 1.08 26.19
C THR A 184 5.98 1.78 24.96
N ASP A 185 5.21 2.70 24.36
CA ASP A 185 5.56 3.39 23.11
C ASP A 185 5.90 2.41 21.96
N GLN A 186 5.15 1.29 21.87
CA GLN A 186 5.34 0.24 20.86
C GLN A 186 4.25 0.29 19.78
N GLN A 187 4.52 1.00 18.70
CA GLN A 187 3.58 1.18 17.58
C GLN A 187 3.14 -0.15 16.93
N LEU A 188 4.03 -1.13 16.81
CA LEU A 188 3.70 -2.44 16.25
C LEU A 188 2.63 -3.18 17.07
N LEU A 189 2.62 -2.99 18.40
CA LEU A 189 1.62 -3.61 19.27
C LEU A 189 0.25 -2.95 19.12
N VAL A 190 0.23 -1.63 18.89
CA VAL A 190 -0.98 -0.86 18.60
C VAL A 190 -1.59 -1.24 17.25
N GLU A 191 -0.76 -1.38 16.21
CA GLU A 191 -1.21 -1.68 14.85
C GLU A 191 -1.61 -3.15 14.64
N TYR A 192 -0.79 -4.10 15.10
CA TYR A 192 -0.96 -5.52 14.78
C TYR A 192 -1.50 -6.36 15.95
N GLY A 193 -1.40 -5.86 17.19
CA GLY A 193 -1.93 -6.54 18.38
C GLY A 193 -3.42 -6.89 18.25
N PRO A 194 -4.29 -5.96 17.79
CA PRO A 194 -5.71 -6.26 17.58
C PRO A 194 -5.96 -7.41 16.60
N LEU A 195 -5.24 -7.43 15.47
CA LEU A 195 -5.36 -8.48 14.45
C LEU A 195 -4.97 -9.85 15.00
N PHE A 196 -3.92 -9.90 15.81
CA PHE A 196 -3.46 -11.13 16.46
C PHE A 196 -4.51 -11.69 17.43
N ALA A 197 -5.01 -10.86 18.35
CA ALA A 197 -6.00 -11.27 19.35
C ALA A 197 -7.33 -11.71 18.70
N LEU A 198 -7.81 -10.96 17.70
CA LEU A 198 -9.03 -11.31 16.96
C LEU A 198 -8.88 -12.60 16.14
N SER A 199 -7.70 -12.87 15.59
CA SER A 199 -7.46 -14.11 14.84
C SER A 199 -7.47 -15.34 15.75
N LEU A 200 -6.91 -15.24 16.96
CA LEU A 200 -7.00 -16.31 17.96
C LEU A 200 -8.44 -16.56 18.42
N ALA A 201 -9.22 -15.49 18.59
CA ALA A 201 -10.64 -15.61 18.85
C ALA A 201 -11.38 -16.28 17.68
N LEU A 202 -11.03 -15.94 16.43
CA LEU A 202 -11.60 -16.59 15.24
C LEU A 202 -11.24 -18.08 15.16
N VAL A 203 -10.00 -18.47 15.45
CA VAL A 203 -9.59 -19.89 15.54
C VAL A 203 -10.47 -20.64 16.54
N TRP A 204 -10.67 -20.06 17.72
CA TRP A 204 -11.55 -20.64 18.74
C TRP A 204 -12.98 -20.78 18.23
N VAL A 205 -13.53 -19.70 17.66
CA VAL A 205 -14.89 -19.66 17.10
C VAL A 205 -15.10 -20.72 16.03
N VAL A 206 -14.19 -20.82 15.06
CA VAL A 206 -14.27 -21.81 13.98
C VAL A 206 -14.24 -23.23 14.55
N ALA A 207 -13.28 -23.54 15.41
CA ALA A 207 -13.13 -24.88 15.99
C ALA A 207 -14.36 -25.29 16.83
N SER A 208 -14.83 -24.39 17.69
CA SER A 208 -16.02 -24.62 18.52
C SER A 208 -17.30 -24.71 17.71
N THR A 209 -17.39 -24.03 16.56
CA THR A 209 -18.57 -24.10 15.68
C THR A 209 -18.59 -25.43 14.91
N ILE A 210 -17.44 -25.87 14.38
CA ILE A 210 -17.34 -27.11 13.60
C ILE A 210 -17.52 -28.34 14.50
N TYR A 211 -16.80 -28.40 15.61
CA TYR A 211 -16.74 -29.61 16.46
C TYR A 211 -17.65 -29.56 17.69
N GLN A 212 -18.33 -28.44 17.92
CA GLN A 212 -19.20 -28.24 19.09
C GLN A 212 -18.53 -28.58 20.44
N SER A 213 -17.22 -28.39 20.52
CA SER A 213 -16.40 -28.78 21.66
C SER A 213 -15.35 -27.72 22.01
N LYS A 214 -15.25 -27.42 23.31
CA LYS A 214 -14.23 -26.51 23.86
C LYS A 214 -12.83 -27.13 23.81
N ASP A 215 -12.73 -28.45 23.92
CA ASP A 215 -11.45 -29.16 23.87
C ASP A 215 -10.84 -29.08 22.47
N ALA A 216 -11.68 -29.21 21.44
CA ALA A 216 -11.26 -29.03 20.04
C ALA A 216 -10.78 -27.59 19.80
N ALA A 217 -11.49 -26.60 20.35
CA ALA A 217 -11.09 -25.20 20.28
C ALA A 217 -9.75 -24.91 20.97
N MET A 218 -9.55 -25.48 22.16
CA MET A 218 -8.27 -25.38 22.88
C MET A 218 -7.13 -26.05 22.12
N LYS A 219 -7.38 -27.20 21.49
CA LYS A 219 -6.40 -27.92 20.66
C LYS A 219 -5.95 -27.05 19.48
N SER A 220 -6.89 -26.46 18.73
CA SER A 220 -6.59 -25.57 17.61
C SER A 220 -5.91 -24.28 18.03
N LEU A 221 -6.29 -23.71 19.18
CA LEU A 221 -5.67 -22.52 19.73
C LEU A 221 -4.20 -22.78 20.08
N ARG A 222 -3.90 -23.89 20.77
CA ARG A 222 -2.52 -24.29 21.09
C ARG A 222 -1.70 -24.51 19.83
N PHE A 223 -2.26 -25.21 18.84
CA PHE A 223 -1.59 -25.40 17.55
C PHE A 223 -1.26 -24.06 16.88
N SER A 224 -2.22 -23.13 16.86
CA SER A 224 -2.05 -21.80 16.26
C SER A 224 -0.97 -20.99 16.99
N LEU A 225 -0.99 -20.98 18.33
CA LEU A 225 0.03 -20.32 19.14
C LEU A 225 1.43 -20.91 18.90
N THR A 226 1.55 -22.23 18.76
CA THR A 226 2.84 -22.88 18.44
C THR A 226 3.36 -22.44 17.06
N ILE A 227 2.52 -22.44 16.03
CA ILE A 227 2.91 -21.98 14.69
C ILE A 227 3.30 -20.50 14.71
N MET A 228 2.55 -19.66 15.43
CA MET A 228 2.88 -18.25 15.60
C MET A 228 4.21 -18.05 16.33
N ALA A 229 4.48 -18.82 17.40
CA ALA A 229 5.74 -18.76 18.13
C ALA A 229 6.93 -19.17 17.25
N ILE A 230 6.76 -20.20 16.41
CA ILE A 230 7.78 -20.62 15.44
C ILE A 230 8.03 -19.50 14.41
N LEU A 231 6.98 -18.87 13.88
CA LEU A 231 7.12 -17.74 12.97
C LEU A 231 7.90 -16.58 13.63
N VAL A 232 7.51 -16.17 14.84
CA VAL A 232 8.21 -15.14 15.61
C VAL A 232 9.66 -15.51 15.87
N ALA A 233 9.96 -16.77 16.19
CA ALA A 233 11.33 -17.24 16.40
C ALA A 233 12.17 -17.16 15.11
N ILE A 234 11.62 -17.61 13.97
CA ILE A 234 12.26 -17.49 12.65
C ILE A 234 12.53 -16.02 12.32
N PHE A 235 11.56 -15.13 12.57
CA PHE A 235 11.72 -13.70 12.36
C PHE A 235 12.78 -13.09 13.29
N GLY A 236 12.77 -13.45 14.57
CA GLY A 236 13.79 -13.03 15.53
C GLY A 236 15.19 -13.41 15.06
N VAL A 237 15.37 -14.64 14.58
CA VAL A 237 16.64 -15.10 14.01
C VAL A 237 17.03 -14.25 12.80
N PHE A 238 16.14 -14.01 11.84
CA PHE A 238 16.45 -13.15 10.68
C PHE A 238 16.78 -11.70 11.08
N TYR A 239 16.07 -11.13 12.05
CA TYR A 239 16.33 -9.79 12.57
C TYR A 239 17.71 -9.69 13.21
N PHE A 240 18.05 -10.64 14.10
CA PHE A 240 19.38 -10.69 14.72
C PHE A 240 20.48 -10.91 13.69
N LEU A 241 20.29 -11.83 12.73
CA LEU A 241 21.26 -12.07 11.66
C LEU A 241 21.52 -10.79 10.83
N ASN A 242 20.50 -9.98 10.57
CA ASN A 242 20.65 -8.71 9.86
C ASN A 242 21.42 -7.66 10.68
N ILE A 243 21.12 -7.53 11.99
CA ILE A 243 21.88 -6.66 12.89
C ILE A 243 23.35 -7.09 12.97
N PHE A 244 23.60 -8.39 13.07
CA PHE A 244 24.96 -8.93 13.09
C PHE A 244 25.68 -8.71 11.75
N ASP A 245 25.02 -8.90 10.62
CA ASP A 245 25.59 -8.65 9.28
C ASP A 245 26.01 -7.18 9.13
N GLY A 246 25.16 -6.24 9.56
CA GLY A 246 25.45 -4.80 9.56
C GLY A 246 26.64 -4.38 10.44
N ASN A 247 27.01 -5.20 11.44
CA ASN A 247 28.13 -4.96 12.34
C ASN A 247 29.43 -5.69 11.95
N THR A 248 29.43 -6.48 10.86
CA THR A 248 30.62 -7.23 10.41
C THR A 248 31.21 -6.67 9.11
N LYS A 249 32.52 -6.86 8.90
CA LYS A 249 33.25 -6.41 7.69
C LYS A 249 32.80 -7.10 6.38
N TRP A 250 31.92 -8.10 6.47
CA TRP A 250 31.31 -8.80 5.33
C TRP A 250 29.96 -8.18 4.91
N GLY A 251 29.58 -7.05 5.54
CA GLY A 251 28.29 -6.39 5.44
C GLY A 251 27.78 -6.29 4.01
N GLY A 252 26.78 -7.11 3.69
CA GLY A 252 26.21 -7.15 2.35
C GLY A 252 25.60 -8.50 1.97
N ILE A 253 26.20 -9.61 2.39
CA ILE A 253 25.84 -10.94 1.90
C ILE A 253 24.43 -11.35 2.37
N LEU A 254 24.07 -11.10 3.64
CA LEU A 254 22.72 -11.37 4.14
C LEU A 254 21.78 -10.19 3.89
N SER A 255 22.32 -8.96 3.82
CA SER A 255 21.55 -7.77 3.39
C SER A 255 20.95 -7.94 1.99
N GLY A 256 21.61 -8.67 1.09
CA GLY A 256 21.14 -8.96 -0.27
C GLY A 256 19.86 -9.82 -0.32
N ILE A 257 19.59 -10.62 0.71
CA ILE A 257 18.37 -11.43 0.85
C ILE A 257 17.20 -10.58 1.37
N LEU A 258 17.50 -9.45 2.04
CA LEU A 258 16.55 -8.66 2.83
C LEU A 258 16.48 -7.17 2.39
N HIS A 259 16.91 -6.86 1.16
CA HIS A 259 17.40 -5.54 0.71
C HIS A 259 16.43 -4.34 0.80
N ALA A 260 15.19 -4.53 1.25
CA ALA A 260 14.33 -3.42 1.63
C ALA A 260 13.65 -3.74 2.97
N PRO A 261 13.90 -2.97 4.04
CA PRO A 261 13.15 -3.05 5.29
C PRO A 261 11.63 -3.05 5.05
N ASN A 262 11.17 -2.35 4.01
CA ASN A 262 9.78 -2.33 3.57
C ASN A 262 9.32 -3.64 2.92
N VAL A 263 10.18 -4.34 2.17
CA VAL A 263 9.86 -5.66 1.59
C VAL A 263 9.87 -6.74 2.66
N VAL A 264 10.77 -6.65 3.64
CA VAL A 264 10.79 -7.58 4.80
C VAL A 264 9.57 -7.33 5.68
N ALA A 265 9.26 -6.07 6.01
CA ALA A 265 8.04 -5.72 6.74
C ALA A 265 6.78 -6.13 5.97
N ALA A 266 6.71 -5.87 4.66
CA ALA A 266 5.59 -6.32 3.83
C ALA A 266 5.50 -7.86 3.74
N THR A 267 6.63 -8.56 3.64
CA THR A 267 6.68 -10.03 3.62
C THR A 267 6.28 -10.59 4.98
N ILE A 268 6.68 -9.96 6.08
CA ILE A 268 6.24 -10.30 7.44
C ILE A 268 4.73 -10.12 7.54
N ILE A 269 4.21 -8.95 7.14
CA ILE A 269 2.77 -8.66 7.17
C ILE A 269 2.02 -9.68 6.31
N VAL A 270 2.49 -9.97 5.09
CA VAL A 270 1.86 -10.93 4.18
C VAL A 270 1.93 -12.36 4.73
N LEU A 271 3.08 -12.81 5.24
CA LEU A 271 3.23 -14.14 5.84
C LEU A 271 2.43 -14.29 7.12
N THR A 272 2.35 -13.24 7.95
CA THR A 272 1.51 -13.22 9.13
C THR A 272 0.03 -13.24 8.72
N LEU A 273 -0.41 -12.40 7.79
CA LEU A 273 -1.80 -12.41 7.30
C LEU A 273 -2.18 -13.76 6.67
N LEU A 274 -1.30 -14.35 5.86
CA LEU A 274 -1.49 -15.68 5.28
C LEU A 274 -1.51 -16.75 6.37
N ALA A 275 -0.59 -16.71 7.33
CA ALA A 275 -0.58 -17.64 8.45
C ALA A 275 -1.86 -17.53 9.28
N LEU A 276 -2.34 -16.32 9.59
CA LEU A 276 -3.59 -16.08 10.31
C LEU A 276 -4.81 -16.61 9.51
N LEU A 277 -4.82 -16.41 8.19
CA LEU A 277 -5.86 -16.92 7.30
C LEU A 277 -5.88 -18.45 7.22
N TYR A 278 -4.72 -19.10 7.13
CA TYR A 278 -4.66 -20.56 7.10
C TYR A 278 -4.89 -21.20 8.47
N LEU A 279 -4.46 -20.55 9.56
CA LEU A 279 -4.68 -21.02 10.92
C LEU A 279 -6.16 -21.07 11.28
N THR A 280 -6.92 -20.04 10.89
CA THR A 280 -8.37 -19.95 11.15
C THR A 280 -9.20 -20.93 10.31
N ASN A 281 -8.61 -21.54 9.29
CA ASN A 281 -9.28 -22.47 8.37
C ASN A 281 -8.68 -23.87 8.46
N VAL A 282 -7.64 -24.10 7.65
CA VAL A 282 -6.94 -25.38 7.51
C VAL A 282 -6.31 -25.79 8.84
N GLY A 283 -5.77 -24.84 9.62
CA GLY A 283 -5.16 -25.12 10.92
C GLY A 283 -6.13 -25.69 11.93
N VAL A 284 -7.38 -25.20 11.96
CA VAL A 284 -8.44 -25.73 12.82
C VAL A 284 -8.77 -27.18 12.48
N ILE A 285 -8.97 -27.48 11.20
CA ILE A 285 -9.34 -28.83 10.76
C ILE A 285 -8.15 -29.79 10.89
N PHE A 286 -6.97 -29.38 10.45
CA PHE A 286 -5.74 -30.16 10.56
C PHE A 286 -5.42 -30.50 12.02
N SER A 287 -5.46 -29.52 12.92
CA SER A 287 -5.16 -29.75 14.35
C SER A 287 -6.12 -30.74 15.01
N ASN A 288 -7.39 -30.82 14.58
CA ASN A 288 -8.37 -31.73 15.17
C ASN A 288 -8.43 -33.10 14.50
N GLU A 289 -8.28 -33.17 13.18
CA GLU A 289 -8.51 -34.40 12.41
C GLU A 289 -7.21 -35.13 11.99
N HIS A 290 -6.09 -34.43 11.85
CA HIS A 290 -4.89 -34.95 11.19
C HIS A 290 -3.59 -34.84 12.00
N ALA A 291 -3.53 -33.94 12.99
CA ALA A 291 -2.30 -33.71 13.75
C ALA A 291 -1.86 -34.95 14.54
N SER A 292 -0.61 -35.36 14.31
CA SER A 292 0.07 -36.45 15.02
C SER A 292 0.81 -35.94 16.27
N ASP A 293 1.41 -36.85 17.03
CA ASP A 293 2.24 -36.49 18.19
C ASP A 293 3.58 -35.86 17.80
N LYS A 294 3.99 -35.97 16.53
CA LYS A 294 5.29 -35.47 16.04
C LYS A 294 5.17 -34.11 15.38
N TRP A 295 5.73 -33.09 16.02
CA TRP A 295 5.63 -31.69 15.56
C TRP A 295 6.29 -31.40 14.20
N SER A 296 7.40 -32.05 13.85
CA SER A 296 8.07 -31.83 12.56
C SER A 296 7.21 -32.32 11.38
N GLU A 297 6.55 -33.47 11.53
CA GLU A 297 5.62 -34.02 10.54
C GLU A 297 4.37 -33.12 10.43
N ASN A 298 3.84 -32.64 11.57
CA ASN A 298 2.69 -31.74 11.61
C ASN A 298 2.91 -30.45 10.83
N ILE A 299 4.08 -29.82 10.90
CA ILE A 299 4.37 -28.57 10.16
C ILE A 299 4.36 -28.82 8.66
N TYR A 300 5.04 -29.87 8.21
CA TYR A 300 5.13 -30.22 6.79
C TYR A 300 3.76 -30.57 6.21
N GLU A 301 3.00 -31.42 6.89
CA GLU A 301 1.67 -31.84 6.44
C GLU A 301 0.65 -30.71 6.50
N TYR A 302 0.74 -29.83 7.51
CA TYR A 302 -0.08 -28.63 7.58
C TYR A 302 0.17 -27.70 6.38
N ILE A 303 1.43 -27.44 6.04
CA ILE A 303 1.80 -26.60 4.89
C ILE A 303 1.27 -27.23 3.60
N LYS A 304 1.49 -28.54 3.40
CA LYS A 304 0.98 -29.27 2.24
C LYS A 304 -0.55 -29.19 2.11
N THR A 305 -1.26 -29.41 3.21
CA THR A 305 -2.73 -29.33 3.26
C THR A 305 -3.23 -27.91 2.99
N SER A 306 -2.49 -26.90 3.47
CA SER A 306 -2.80 -25.49 3.24
C SER A 306 -2.64 -25.11 1.76
N PHE A 307 -1.58 -25.59 1.09
CA PHE A 307 -1.40 -25.38 -0.35
C PHE A 307 -2.51 -26.01 -1.18
N ASN A 308 -2.95 -27.22 -0.83
CA ASN A 308 -4.01 -27.93 -1.55
C ASN A 308 -5.35 -27.18 -1.55
N HIS A 309 -5.62 -26.39 -0.51
CA HIS A 309 -6.87 -25.64 -0.36
C HIS A 309 -6.71 -24.12 -0.50
N SER A 310 -5.51 -23.67 -0.88
CA SER A 310 -5.08 -22.26 -0.82
C SER A 310 -6.04 -21.28 -1.48
N LEU A 311 -6.43 -21.52 -2.73
CA LEU A 311 -7.31 -20.63 -3.48
C LEU A 311 -8.72 -20.51 -2.88
N ALA A 312 -9.31 -21.60 -2.37
CA ALA A 312 -10.65 -21.55 -1.78
C ALA A 312 -10.64 -20.71 -0.49
N PHE A 313 -9.60 -20.86 0.33
CA PHE A 313 -9.45 -20.12 1.58
C PHE A 313 -8.97 -18.68 1.41
N VAL A 314 -8.46 -18.29 0.25
CA VAL A 314 -8.23 -16.87 -0.11
C VAL A 314 -9.53 -16.19 -0.51
N TYR A 315 -10.40 -16.85 -1.29
CA TYR A 315 -11.68 -16.27 -1.71
C TYR A 315 -12.72 -16.21 -0.59
N GLN A 316 -12.73 -17.19 0.32
CA GLN A 316 -13.73 -17.27 1.39
C GLN A 316 -13.82 -15.99 2.25
N PRO A 317 -12.73 -15.46 2.85
CA PRO A 317 -12.82 -14.24 3.65
C PRO A 317 -13.39 -13.04 2.88
N ILE A 318 -13.01 -12.88 1.60
CA ILE A 318 -13.48 -11.78 0.74
C ILE A 318 -15.00 -11.86 0.57
N LEU A 319 -15.50 -13.06 0.25
CA LEU A 319 -16.93 -13.30 0.05
C LEU A 319 -17.72 -13.22 1.36
N VAL A 320 -17.16 -13.71 2.47
CA VAL A 320 -17.74 -13.57 3.81
C VAL A 320 -17.87 -12.10 4.17
N VAL A 321 -16.84 -11.27 3.95
CA VAL A 321 -16.90 -9.82 4.20
C VAL A 321 -17.99 -9.18 3.35
N ALA A 322 -18.06 -9.50 2.05
CA ALA A 322 -19.06 -8.93 1.14
C ALA A 322 -20.50 -9.23 1.60
N VAL A 323 -20.79 -10.48 1.98
CA VAL A 323 -22.12 -10.86 2.49
C VAL A 323 -22.36 -10.30 3.89
N SER A 324 -21.32 -10.24 4.72
CA SER A 324 -21.41 -9.72 6.10
C SER A 324 -21.86 -8.27 6.13
N VAL A 325 -21.44 -7.43 5.17
CA VAL A 325 -21.91 -6.03 5.07
C VAL A 325 -23.44 -5.98 5.14
N VAL A 326 -24.14 -6.85 4.42
CA VAL A 326 -25.62 -6.90 4.45
C VAL A 326 -26.15 -7.33 5.80
N VAL A 327 -25.51 -8.31 6.45
CA VAL A 327 -25.94 -8.85 7.75
C VAL A 327 -25.74 -7.83 8.88
N ILE A 328 -24.67 -7.05 8.83
CA ILE A 328 -24.28 -6.14 9.92
C ILE A 328 -24.89 -4.75 9.84
N ILE A 329 -25.52 -4.36 8.72
CA ILE A 329 -26.11 -3.01 8.55
C ILE A 329 -27.02 -2.63 9.73
N LEU A 330 -27.93 -3.53 10.13
CA LEU A 330 -28.89 -3.25 11.21
C LEU A 330 -28.20 -3.15 12.59
N PRO A 331 -27.41 -4.16 13.03
CA PRO A 331 -26.63 -4.03 14.26
C PRO A 331 -25.74 -2.77 14.31
N TRP A 332 -25.08 -2.46 13.20
CA TRP A 332 -24.22 -1.28 13.07
C TRP A 332 -25.01 0.01 13.30
N ALA A 333 -26.13 0.18 12.59
CA ALA A 333 -26.97 1.38 12.70
C ALA A 333 -27.52 1.58 14.13
N VAL A 334 -27.88 0.50 14.83
CA VAL A 334 -28.34 0.57 16.23
C VAL A 334 -27.23 1.03 17.16
N LEU A 335 -26.01 0.50 17.00
CA LEU A 335 -24.85 0.90 17.80
C LEU A 335 -24.44 2.35 17.52
N GLU A 336 -24.47 2.76 16.26
CA GLU A 336 -24.18 4.14 15.85
C GLU A 336 -25.18 5.13 16.44
N GLN A 337 -26.49 4.84 16.39
CA GLN A 337 -27.51 5.68 17.03
C GLN A 337 -27.33 5.74 18.55
N GLY A 338 -27.00 4.61 19.18
CA GLY A 338 -26.72 4.56 20.62
C GLY A 338 -25.49 5.41 21.01
N ALA A 339 -24.44 5.35 20.21
CA ALA A 339 -23.23 6.14 20.39
C ALA A 339 -23.52 7.65 20.23
N ASN A 340 -24.24 8.04 19.18
CA ASN A 340 -24.66 9.43 18.96
C ASN A 340 -25.53 9.97 20.10
N PHE A 341 -26.47 9.16 20.61
CA PHE A 341 -27.27 9.51 21.77
C PHE A 341 -26.43 9.70 23.04
N ALA A 342 -25.42 8.85 23.25
CA ALA A 342 -24.51 8.98 24.37
C ALA A 342 -23.68 10.26 24.27
N THR A 343 -23.14 10.59 23.09
CA THR A 343 -22.38 11.82 22.85
C THR A 343 -23.21 13.07 23.17
N ALA A 344 -24.41 13.19 22.59
CA ALA A 344 -25.28 14.33 22.83
C ALA A 344 -25.68 14.47 24.32
N ASN A 345 -25.99 13.37 25.00
CA ASN A 345 -26.46 13.47 26.38
C ASN A 345 -25.37 13.58 27.44
N TRP A 346 -24.21 12.97 27.22
CA TRP A 346 -23.13 12.99 28.22
C TRP A 346 -22.16 14.14 27.98
N VAL A 347 -21.73 14.34 26.74
CA VAL A 347 -20.74 15.37 26.43
C VAL A 347 -21.41 16.72 26.41
N GLU A 348 -22.45 16.89 25.58
CA GLU A 348 -23.04 18.20 25.39
C GLU A 348 -23.87 18.65 26.60
N ASN A 349 -24.62 17.78 27.27
CA ASN A 349 -25.48 18.24 28.39
C ASN A 349 -24.76 18.34 29.74
N ARG A 350 -23.88 17.39 30.10
CA ARG A 350 -23.25 17.38 31.44
C ARG A 350 -21.97 18.21 31.51
N LEU A 351 -21.08 18.10 30.52
CA LEU A 351 -19.81 18.81 30.55
C LEU A 351 -20.00 20.29 30.22
N SER A 352 -20.92 20.65 29.31
CA SER A 352 -21.25 22.07 29.06
C SER A 352 -21.90 22.73 30.28
N ALA A 353 -22.80 22.04 30.99
CA ALA A 353 -23.40 22.55 32.21
C ALA A 353 -22.34 22.78 33.30
N LYS A 354 -21.37 21.88 33.42
CA LYS A 354 -20.22 22.06 34.31
C LYS A 354 -19.34 23.23 33.88
N THR A 355 -19.07 23.40 32.59
CA THR A 355 -18.34 24.55 32.05
C THR A 355 -19.03 25.86 32.39
N LYS A 356 -20.36 25.93 32.21
CA LYS A 356 -21.16 27.09 32.58
C LYS A 356 -21.07 27.38 34.08
N ALA A 357 -21.23 26.36 34.93
CA ALA A 357 -21.14 26.53 36.38
C ALA A 357 -19.75 27.04 36.83
N ILE A 358 -18.67 26.55 36.22
CA ILE A 358 -17.30 27.02 36.50
C ILE A 358 -17.13 28.47 36.04
N ASN A 359 -17.64 28.84 34.86
CA ASN A 359 -17.58 30.22 34.37
C ASN A 359 -18.36 31.19 35.26
N ASP A 360 -19.57 30.82 35.68
CA ASP A 360 -20.39 31.63 36.60
C ASP A 360 -19.65 31.86 37.94
N GLN A 361 -18.92 30.85 38.45
CA GLN A 361 -18.06 30.99 39.62
C GLN A 361 -16.80 31.82 39.34
N LEU A 362 -16.20 31.70 38.15
CA LEU A 362 -15.01 32.45 37.79
C LEU A 362 -15.31 33.95 37.71
N ASP A 363 -16.46 34.34 37.16
CA ASP A 363 -16.90 35.74 37.07
C ASP A 363 -17.05 36.41 38.45
N GLN A 364 -17.40 35.64 39.48
CA GLN A 364 -17.48 36.11 40.87
C GLN A 364 -16.09 36.25 41.53
N ASN A 365 -15.09 35.51 41.05
CA ASN A 365 -13.77 35.36 41.67
C ASN A 365 -12.62 36.00 40.85
N GLN A 366 -12.91 36.84 39.84
CA GLN A 366 -11.86 37.46 39.03
C GLN A 366 -11.10 38.54 39.81
N VAL A 367 -9.84 38.23 40.14
CA VAL A 367 -8.97 39.06 40.98
C VAL A 367 -7.60 39.31 40.35
N LEU A 368 -7.06 38.41 39.52
CA LEU A 368 -5.78 38.60 38.80
C LEU A 368 -5.69 39.95 38.06
N ASN A 369 -6.80 40.39 37.44
CA ASN A 369 -6.89 41.67 36.74
C ASN A 369 -7.01 42.90 37.68
N LYS A 370 -7.37 42.69 38.94
CA LYS A 370 -7.58 43.74 39.96
C LYS A 370 -6.38 43.92 40.89
N VAL A 371 -5.53 42.89 41.06
CA VAL A 371 -4.39 42.94 42.00
C VAL A 371 -3.38 44.03 41.64
N ALA A 372 -3.11 44.27 40.35
CA ALA A 372 -2.20 45.34 39.94
C ALA A 372 -2.61 46.73 40.49
N LEU A 373 -3.91 46.95 40.69
CA LEU A 373 -4.47 48.17 41.28
C LEU A 373 -4.45 48.17 42.82
N LEU A 374 -4.33 47.01 43.46
CA LEU A 374 -4.34 46.83 44.93
C LEU A 374 -2.93 46.75 45.54
N ILE A 375 -1.90 46.51 44.71
CA ILE A 375 -0.49 46.60 45.12
C ILE A 375 -0.11 48.05 45.45
N ASN A 376 -0.74 49.04 44.79
CA ASN A 376 -0.45 50.46 45.01
C ASN A 376 -0.98 50.91 46.39
N PRO A 377 -0.13 51.50 47.25
CA PRO A 377 -0.42 51.77 48.66
C PRO A 377 -1.27 53.03 48.88
N ASP A 378 -2.55 52.97 48.54
CA ASP A 378 -3.55 53.73 49.31
C ASP A 378 -3.96 52.91 50.55
N SER A 379 -3.80 53.50 51.73
CA SER A 379 -4.00 52.83 53.03
C SER A 379 -5.46 52.47 53.33
N THR A 380 -6.41 52.88 52.50
CA THR A 380 -7.85 52.64 52.68
C THR A 380 -8.32 51.27 52.19
N LYS A 381 -7.44 50.46 51.59
CA LYS A 381 -7.82 49.20 50.89
C LYS A 381 -7.12 47.93 51.40
N ASN A 382 -6.65 47.90 52.67
CA ASN A 382 -6.02 46.69 53.23
C ASN A 382 -6.97 45.47 53.23
N ALA A 383 -8.22 45.67 53.65
CA ALA A 383 -9.23 44.60 53.64
C ALA A 383 -9.53 44.10 52.22
N ASP A 384 -9.55 44.99 51.23
CA ASP A 384 -9.76 44.64 49.82
C ASP A 384 -8.59 43.83 49.25
N PHE A 385 -7.35 44.14 49.65
CA PHE A 385 -6.16 43.38 49.27
C PHE A 385 -6.15 41.97 49.91
N ASP A 386 -6.50 41.86 51.19
CA ASP A 386 -6.56 40.57 51.88
C ASP A 386 -7.66 39.67 51.30
N THR A 387 -8.85 40.22 51.02
CA THR A 387 -9.96 39.49 50.36
C THR A 387 -9.58 39.03 48.95
N ALA A 388 -8.87 39.88 48.20
CA ALA A 388 -8.33 39.53 46.89
C ALA A 388 -7.33 38.36 46.97
N LEU A 389 -6.47 38.34 47.99
CA LEU A 389 -5.49 37.28 48.19
C LEU A 389 -6.16 35.92 48.45
N GLU A 390 -7.19 35.88 49.29
CA GLU A 390 -7.97 34.67 49.59
C GLU A 390 -8.70 34.13 48.34
N THR A 391 -9.17 35.03 47.48
CA THR A 391 -9.91 34.68 46.25
C THR A 391 -8.98 34.19 45.14
N LEU A 392 -7.72 34.65 45.10
CA LEU A 392 -6.74 34.30 44.06
C LEU A 392 -6.53 32.78 43.93
N GLN A 393 -6.43 32.07 45.05
CA GLN A 393 -6.24 30.62 45.03
C GLN A 393 -7.45 29.91 44.39
N ASN A 394 -8.65 30.38 44.67
CA ASN A 394 -9.88 29.85 44.07
C ASN A 394 -9.92 30.15 42.57
N GLU A 395 -9.57 31.38 42.16
CA GLU A 395 -9.51 31.75 40.73
C GLU A 395 -8.57 30.84 39.93
N VAL A 396 -7.34 30.63 40.42
CA VAL A 396 -6.34 29.77 39.77
C VAL A 396 -6.84 28.31 39.69
N THR A 397 -7.48 27.82 40.75
CA THR A 397 -8.06 26.47 40.78
C THR A 397 -9.21 26.32 39.77
N LEU A 398 -10.12 27.29 39.71
CA LEU A 398 -11.26 27.28 38.77
C LEU A 398 -10.80 27.34 37.31
N ARG A 399 -9.77 28.13 37.00
CA ARG A 399 -9.17 28.18 35.65
C ARG A 399 -8.58 26.83 35.24
N TYR A 400 -7.91 26.15 36.16
CA TYR A 400 -7.43 24.78 35.93
C TYR A 400 -8.58 23.80 35.69
N GLU A 401 -9.62 23.83 36.52
CA GLU A 401 -10.79 22.96 36.36
C GLU A 401 -11.54 23.19 35.04
N LEU A 402 -11.59 24.45 34.57
CA LEU A 402 -12.14 24.80 33.26
C LEU A 402 -11.33 24.18 32.12
N ALA A 403 -9.99 24.29 32.18
CA ALA A 403 -9.09 23.70 31.19
C ALA A 403 -9.18 22.17 31.17
N GLU A 404 -9.23 21.54 32.35
CA GLU A 404 -9.42 20.08 32.46
C GLU A 404 -10.78 19.63 31.94
N ASN A 405 -11.85 20.36 32.25
CA ASN A 405 -13.18 20.04 31.73
C ASN A 405 -13.20 20.13 30.19
N LYS A 406 -12.54 21.14 29.62
CA LYS A 406 -12.38 21.25 28.16
C LYS A 406 -11.61 20.06 27.59
N ARG A 407 -10.47 19.67 28.19
CA ARG A 407 -9.68 18.49 27.76
C ARG A 407 -10.52 17.23 27.70
N TYR A 408 -11.30 16.94 28.75
CA TYR A 408 -12.20 15.78 28.77
C TYR A 408 -13.37 15.92 27.78
N THR A 409 -13.89 17.13 27.58
CA THR A 409 -14.96 17.39 26.60
C THR A 409 -14.47 17.09 25.19
N ASP A 410 -13.35 17.68 24.77
CA ASP A 410 -12.77 17.50 23.45
C ASP A 410 -12.46 16.02 23.19
N TYR A 411 -11.86 15.35 24.20
CA TYR A 411 -11.58 13.92 24.15
C TYR A 411 -12.85 13.07 24.00
N LEU A 412 -13.84 13.21 24.89
CA LEU A 412 -15.06 12.38 24.85
C LEU A 412 -15.91 12.62 23.60
N SER A 413 -15.91 13.85 23.08
CA SER A 413 -16.56 14.18 21.80
C SER A 413 -16.02 13.33 20.65
N SER A 414 -14.70 13.13 20.63
CA SER A 414 -14.03 12.30 19.62
C SER A 414 -14.15 10.79 19.91
N ALA A 415 -14.16 10.41 21.19
CA ALA A 415 -14.05 9.01 21.62
C ALA A 415 -15.37 8.22 21.54
N LEU A 416 -16.51 8.92 21.61
CA LEU A 416 -17.84 8.30 21.62
C LEU A 416 -18.44 8.12 20.22
N ILE A 417 -17.65 8.27 19.17
CA ILE A 417 -18.07 8.00 17.78
C ILE A 417 -17.87 6.51 17.51
N PHE A 418 -18.95 5.80 17.15
CA PHE A 418 -18.86 4.38 16.84
C PHE A 418 -18.09 4.14 15.53
N GLY A 419 -17.20 3.14 15.51
CA GLY A 419 -16.46 2.74 14.32
C GLY A 419 -15.19 3.56 14.03
N THR A 420 -14.80 4.48 14.92
CA THR A 420 -13.49 5.15 14.79
C THR A 420 -12.37 4.21 15.24
N ASN A 421 -11.44 3.94 14.33
CA ASN A 421 -10.23 3.14 14.61
C ASN A 421 -9.09 3.96 15.24
N ASP A 422 -9.23 5.29 15.32
CA ASP A 422 -8.18 6.23 15.76
C ASP A 422 -8.53 6.86 17.12
N LEU A 423 -8.92 6.03 18.10
CA LEU A 423 -9.11 6.52 19.46
C LEU A 423 -7.74 6.91 20.04
N LYS A 424 -7.48 8.22 20.12
CA LYS A 424 -6.23 8.76 20.67
C LYS A 424 -6.28 8.82 22.19
N PRO A 425 -5.15 8.75 22.91
CA PRO A 425 -5.14 9.00 24.34
C PRO A 425 -5.52 10.45 24.67
N ILE A 426 -6.03 10.70 25.88
CA ILE A 426 -6.37 12.05 26.38
C ILE A 426 -5.16 13.00 26.31
N ILE A 427 -3.99 12.44 26.64
CA ILE A 427 -2.69 13.08 26.54
C ILE A 427 -1.66 11.97 26.35
N THR A 428 -0.67 12.19 25.48
CA THR A 428 0.42 11.23 25.32
C THR A 428 1.40 11.32 26.49
N ALA A 429 2.22 10.29 26.71
CA ALA A 429 3.28 10.34 27.73
C ALA A 429 4.26 11.50 27.45
N ALA A 430 4.64 11.70 26.18
CA ALA A 430 5.50 12.80 25.76
C ALA A 430 4.89 14.18 26.03
N ASP A 431 3.60 14.38 25.71
CA ASP A 431 2.90 15.64 25.96
C ASP A 431 2.73 15.89 27.47
N PHE A 432 2.48 14.84 28.25
CA PHE A 432 2.37 14.95 29.70
C PHE A 432 3.70 15.36 30.34
N ASP A 433 4.80 14.75 29.92
CA ASP A 433 6.15 15.11 30.37
C ASP A 433 6.52 16.53 29.95
N SER A 434 6.20 16.92 28.72
CA SER A 434 6.42 18.28 28.22
C SER A 434 5.64 19.32 29.03
N ASN A 435 4.36 19.08 29.31
CA ASN A 435 3.53 19.97 30.13
C ASN A 435 4.02 20.03 31.58
N THR A 436 4.47 18.91 32.15
CA THR A 436 5.03 18.87 33.50
C THR A 436 6.33 19.69 33.61
N LYS A 437 7.19 19.61 32.59
CA LYS A 437 8.39 20.45 32.48
C LYS A 437 8.03 21.93 32.34
N ALA A 438 7.14 22.28 31.40
CA ALA A 438 6.69 23.65 31.20
C ALA A 438 6.08 24.26 32.47
N ASN A 439 5.26 23.50 33.19
CA ASN A 439 4.66 23.90 34.47
C ASN A 439 5.73 24.14 35.55
N THR A 440 6.82 23.36 35.54
CA THR A 440 7.95 23.53 36.46
C THR A 440 8.75 24.79 36.13
N GLU A 441 9.03 25.02 34.84
CA GLU A 441 9.70 26.22 34.35
C GLU A 441 8.89 27.49 34.66
N GLU A 442 7.58 27.48 34.47
CA GLU A 442 6.69 28.59 34.83
C GLU A 442 6.79 28.95 36.32
N LEU A 443 6.85 27.94 37.19
CA LEU A 443 7.01 28.13 38.63
C LEU A 443 8.39 28.74 38.98
N GLU A 444 9.44 28.34 38.28
CA GLU A 444 10.77 28.92 38.42
C GLU A 444 10.82 30.37 37.94
N VAL A 445 10.16 30.69 36.83
CA VAL A 445 10.02 32.07 36.32
C VAL A 445 9.32 32.95 37.36
N LEU A 446 8.23 32.48 37.98
CA LEU A 446 7.54 33.22 39.04
C LEU A 446 8.43 33.45 40.27
N ARG A 447 9.20 32.44 40.68
CA ARG A 447 10.17 32.56 41.80
C ARG A 447 11.30 33.53 41.47
N GLY A 448 11.80 33.49 40.24
CA GLY A 448 12.82 34.41 39.72
C GLY A 448 12.30 35.85 39.67
N TYR A 449 11.07 36.05 39.18
CA TYR A 449 10.39 37.34 39.17
C TYR A 449 10.24 37.91 40.58
N LYS A 450 9.77 37.11 41.54
CA LYS A 450 9.72 37.50 42.96
C LYS A 450 11.08 37.97 43.50
N LYS A 451 12.16 37.27 43.14
CA LYS A 451 13.52 37.64 43.56
C LYS A 451 13.96 38.98 42.95
N SER A 452 13.72 39.17 41.65
CA SER A 452 14.02 40.41 40.91
C SER A 452 13.26 41.60 41.49
N VAL A 453 11.95 41.46 41.72
CA VAL A 453 11.13 42.53 42.28
C VAL A 453 11.60 42.89 43.70
N ASN A 454 11.93 41.91 44.53
CA ASN A 454 12.48 42.16 45.85
C ASN A 454 13.82 42.91 45.82
N ALA A 455 14.71 42.56 44.89
CA ALA A 455 15.98 43.26 44.72
C ALA A 455 15.75 44.75 44.36
N ASN A 456 14.88 45.02 43.38
CA ASN A 456 14.55 46.39 42.98
C ASN A 456 13.96 47.21 44.15
N TYR A 457 12.99 46.65 44.90
CA TYR A 457 12.46 47.34 46.07
C TYR A 457 13.53 47.59 47.14
N ASN A 458 14.44 46.64 47.37
CA ASN A 458 15.54 46.81 48.33
C ASN A 458 16.50 47.93 47.90
N ASP A 459 16.86 48.00 46.63
CA ASP A 459 17.77 49.03 46.10
C ASP A 459 17.14 50.43 46.20
N GLN A 460 15.85 50.55 45.87
CA GLN A 460 15.09 51.81 46.02
C GLN A 460 14.96 52.23 47.49
N LEU A 461 14.62 51.29 48.38
CA LEU A 461 14.54 51.57 49.83
C LEU A 461 15.88 52.01 50.39
N LYS A 462 16.98 51.35 49.97
CA LYS A 462 18.34 51.73 50.37
C LYS A 462 18.71 53.13 49.88
N SER A 463 18.42 53.47 48.63
CA SER A 463 18.67 54.81 48.09
C SER A 463 17.90 55.90 48.84
N LEU A 464 16.65 55.63 49.23
CA LEU A 464 15.86 56.55 50.05
C LEU A 464 16.44 56.69 51.47
N ASP A 465 16.89 55.59 52.08
CA ASP A 465 17.50 55.61 53.40
C ASP A 465 18.84 56.36 53.40
N ASP A 466 19.69 56.14 52.40
CA ASP A 466 20.96 56.86 52.19
C ASP A 466 20.71 58.38 52.06
N GLN A 467 19.70 58.80 51.28
CA GLN A 467 19.30 60.22 51.17
C GLN A 467 18.78 60.79 52.51
N ILE A 468 18.02 60.01 53.27
CA ILE A 468 17.54 60.43 54.60
C ILE A 468 18.72 60.59 55.57
N VAL A 469 19.69 59.68 55.54
CA VAL A 469 20.91 59.74 56.37
C VAL A 469 21.74 60.97 56.01
N ASP A 470 21.94 61.26 54.73
CA ASP A 470 22.69 62.44 54.26
C ASP A 470 22.02 63.75 54.67
N ILE A 471 20.69 63.83 54.53
CA ILE A 471 19.92 64.99 55.01
C ILE A 471 20.05 65.12 56.53
N ASN A 472 19.99 64.03 57.30
CA ASN A 472 20.19 64.08 58.75
C ASN A 472 21.60 64.59 59.12
N ALA A 473 22.63 64.14 58.40
CA ALA A 473 24.01 64.59 58.60
C ALA A 473 24.19 66.08 58.28
N THR A 474 23.51 66.57 57.24
CA THR A 474 23.49 67.99 56.85
C THR A 474 22.78 68.84 57.91
N ILE A 475 21.64 68.39 58.43
CA ILE A 475 20.92 69.07 59.51
C ILE A 475 21.74 69.10 60.79
N ASN A 476 22.39 67.99 61.15
CA ASN A 476 23.22 67.88 62.34
C ASN A 476 24.49 68.74 62.27
N SER A 477 25.07 68.90 61.08
CA SER A 477 26.26 69.73 60.88
C SER A 477 25.94 71.22 60.77
N ASN A 478 24.70 71.59 60.40
CA ASN A 478 24.26 72.98 60.29
C ASN A 478 22.77 73.15 60.69
N PRO A 479 22.48 73.33 62.00
CA PRO A 479 21.12 73.30 62.54
C PRO A 479 20.16 74.35 61.94
N ASP A 480 20.69 75.49 61.47
CA ASP A 480 19.88 76.57 60.86
C ASP A 480 19.24 76.15 59.52
N LEU A 481 19.73 75.08 58.89
CA LEU A 481 19.16 74.53 57.65
C LEU A 481 18.00 73.54 57.92
N ALA A 482 17.69 73.25 59.18
CA ALA A 482 16.66 72.28 59.56
C ALA A 482 15.26 72.63 59.01
N GLU A 483 14.90 73.93 59.02
CA GLU A 483 13.60 74.41 58.55
C GLU A 483 13.40 74.14 57.04
N PHE A 484 14.48 74.19 56.25
CA PHE A 484 14.46 73.93 54.82
C PHE A 484 14.44 72.42 54.47
N TYR A 485 15.23 71.60 55.18
CA TYR A 485 15.38 70.17 54.84
C TYR A 485 14.40 69.23 55.54
N MET A 486 13.77 69.63 56.65
CA MET A 486 12.77 68.82 57.37
C MET A 486 11.57 68.38 56.50
N PRO A 487 10.95 69.25 55.68
CA PRO A 487 9.87 68.85 54.77
C PRO A 487 10.31 67.77 53.76
N MET A 488 11.51 67.91 53.18
CA MET A 488 12.07 66.95 52.23
C MET A 488 12.34 65.59 52.90
N ARG A 489 12.95 65.59 54.09
CA ARG A 489 13.16 64.39 54.91
C ARG A 489 11.84 63.68 55.22
N ASN A 490 10.82 64.42 55.63
CA ASN A 490 9.51 63.85 55.98
C ASN A 490 8.81 63.25 54.76
N ASN A 491 8.94 63.88 53.58
CA ASN A 491 8.46 63.32 52.33
C ASN A 491 9.18 62.02 51.96
N LEU A 492 10.52 61.99 52.02
CA LEU A 492 11.31 60.78 51.75
C LEU A 492 10.95 59.63 52.73
N LYS A 493 10.74 59.93 54.01
CA LYS A 493 10.25 58.95 54.99
C LYS A 493 8.88 58.41 54.65
N SER A 494 7.96 59.27 54.19
CA SER A 494 6.62 58.87 53.73
C SER A 494 6.71 57.96 52.51
N LEU A 495 7.54 58.31 51.53
CA LEU A 495 7.78 57.51 50.33
C LEU A 495 8.40 56.15 50.66
N SER A 496 9.40 56.11 51.55
CA SER A 496 10.01 54.86 52.03
C SER A 496 8.99 53.94 52.72
N LYS A 497 8.12 54.49 53.58
CA LYS A 497 7.03 53.73 54.21
C LYS A 497 6.06 53.14 53.18
N THR A 498 5.67 53.96 52.22
CA THR A 498 4.76 53.62 51.11
C THR A 498 5.34 52.48 50.27
N LEU A 499 6.62 52.59 49.92
CA LEU A 499 7.36 51.59 49.16
C LEU A 499 7.52 50.26 49.91
N SER A 500 7.74 50.32 51.23
CA SER A 500 7.82 49.13 52.10
C SER A 500 6.50 48.35 52.12
N ILE A 501 5.36 49.05 52.21
CA ILE A 501 4.02 48.44 52.13
C ILE A 501 3.79 47.80 50.75
N SER A 502 4.16 48.50 49.67
CA SER A 502 4.07 47.97 48.30
C SER A 502 4.89 46.68 48.14
N LYS A 503 6.12 46.67 48.66
CA LYS A 503 6.98 45.48 48.67
C LYS A 503 6.33 44.31 49.42
N GLU A 504 5.77 44.55 50.61
CA GLU A 504 5.09 43.53 51.40
C GLU A 504 3.89 42.93 50.64
N ARG A 505 3.03 43.79 50.09
CA ARG A 505 1.86 43.36 49.30
C ARG A 505 2.28 42.57 48.06
N HIS A 506 3.31 43.03 47.34
CA HIS A 506 3.83 42.33 46.17
C HIS A 506 4.38 40.94 46.54
N ASN A 507 5.05 40.82 47.68
CA ASN A 507 5.53 39.53 48.19
C ASN A 507 4.40 38.57 48.54
N ARG A 508 3.42 39.03 49.33
CA ARG A 508 2.26 38.20 49.71
C ARG A 508 1.50 37.72 48.48
N PHE A 509 1.30 38.60 47.49
CA PHE A 509 0.64 38.24 46.24
C PHE A 509 1.41 37.17 45.46
N LEU A 510 2.71 37.38 45.24
CA LEU A 510 3.54 36.41 44.51
C LEU A 510 3.68 35.09 45.26
N GLU A 511 3.72 35.10 46.60
CA GLU A 511 3.70 33.88 47.41
C GLU A 511 2.41 33.09 47.22
N MET A 512 1.26 33.77 47.25
CA MET A 512 -0.02 33.12 47.03
C MET A 512 -0.15 32.59 45.61
N GLN A 513 0.29 33.35 44.60
CA GLN A 513 0.30 32.90 43.21
C GLN A 513 1.20 31.67 43.02
N ILE A 514 2.43 31.69 43.56
CA ILE A 514 3.35 30.55 43.51
C ILE A 514 2.74 29.32 44.17
N ALA A 515 2.14 29.46 45.36
CA ALA A 515 1.52 28.35 46.06
C ALA A 515 0.28 27.79 45.34
N ALA A 516 -0.55 28.67 44.74
CA ALA A 516 -1.70 28.26 43.95
C ALA A 516 -1.28 27.52 42.66
N THR A 517 -0.31 28.07 41.92
CA THR A 517 0.25 27.43 40.72
C THR A 517 0.91 26.08 41.06
N GLN A 518 1.68 26.01 42.16
CA GLN A 518 2.28 24.76 42.61
C GLN A 518 1.22 23.68 42.90
N LYS A 519 0.14 24.04 43.60
CA LYS A 519 -0.97 23.11 43.89
C LYS A 519 -1.67 22.62 42.62
N VAL A 520 -1.84 23.50 41.62
CA VAL A 520 -2.38 23.12 40.31
C VAL A 520 -1.44 22.17 39.57
N ASN A 521 -0.14 22.43 39.59
CA ASN A 521 0.87 21.56 38.97
C ASN A 521 0.89 20.16 39.60
N GLU A 522 0.83 20.09 40.94
CA GLU A 522 0.71 18.83 41.67
C GLU A 522 -0.58 18.08 41.32
N ARG A 523 -1.70 18.79 41.18
CA ARG A 523 -2.98 18.21 40.76
C ARG A 523 -2.93 17.68 39.32
N PHE A 524 -2.32 18.42 38.41
CA PHE A 524 -2.10 17.96 37.03
C PHE A 524 -1.24 16.69 37.00
N ALA A 525 -0.14 16.67 37.78
CA ALA A 525 0.72 15.50 37.86
C ALA A 525 -0.02 14.25 38.40
N ALA A 526 -0.91 14.46 39.38
CA ALA A 526 -1.73 13.39 39.95
C ALA A 526 -2.79 12.82 38.98
N ASN A 527 -3.21 13.59 37.97
CA ASN A 527 -4.23 13.16 37.00
C ASN A 527 -3.73 12.15 35.97
N TRP A 528 -2.42 11.88 35.87
CA TRP A 528 -1.87 10.93 34.89
C TRP A 528 -2.59 9.58 34.90
N MET A 529 -2.79 9.01 36.10
CA MET A 529 -3.47 7.73 36.24
C MET A 529 -4.93 7.81 35.78
N SER A 530 -5.61 8.93 36.05
CA SER A 530 -6.98 9.16 35.59
C SER A 530 -7.05 9.25 34.07
N TYR A 531 -6.08 9.88 33.40
CA TYR A 531 -6.04 9.91 31.93
C TYR A 531 -5.86 8.50 31.34
N CYS A 532 -4.90 7.75 31.87
CA CYS A 532 -4.62 6.38 31.43
C CYS A 532 -5.81 5.45 31.65
N LEU A 533 -6.45 5.49 32.83
CA LEU A 533 -7.62 4.67 33.13
C LEU A 533 -8.82 5.02 32.25
N THR A 534 -9.05 6.32 32.01
CA THR A 534 -10.15 6.75 31.13
C THR A 534 -9.93 6.24 29.70
N TYR A 535 -8.70 6.33 29.21
CA TYR A 535 -8.33 5.79 27.89
C TYR A 535 -8.52 4.26 27.81
N LEU A 536 -8.01 3.51 28.81
CA LEU A 536 -8.18 2.06 28.89
C LEU A 536 -9.66 1.63 28.88
N LEU A 537 -10.49 2.26 29.71
CA LEU A 537 -11.91 1.91 29.81
C LEU A 537 -12.65 2.19 28.50
N LEU A 538 -12.34 3.29 27.81
CA LEU A 538 -12.94 3.61 26.52
C LEU A 538 -12.44 2.70 25.40
N LEU A 539 -11.17 2.32 25.39
CA LEU A 539 -10.65 1.29 24.50
C LEU A 539 -11.43 -0.02 24.67
N ILE A 540 -11.52 -0.51 25.92
CA ILE A 540 -12.25 -1.75 26.22
C ILE A 540 -13.71 -1.64 25.77
N ALA A 541 -14.38 -0.51 26.05
CA ALA A 541 -15.76 -0.29 25.64
C ALA A 541 -15.91 -0.28 24.11
N ASN A 542 -15.06 0.44 23.38
CA ASN A 542 -15.12 0.52 21.93
C ASN A 542 -14.91 -0.86 21.28
N TYR A 543 -13.88 -1.59 21.70
CA TYR A 543 -13.64 -2.95 21.22
C TYR A 543 -14.76 -3.93 21.62
N ALA A 544 -15.35 -3.80 22.81
CA ALA A 544 -16.48 -4.63 23.22
C ALA A 544 -17.74 -4.36 22.38
N LEU A 545 -18.02 -3.10 22.03
CA LEU A 545 -19.11 -2.75 21.11
C LEU A 545 -18.83 -3.29 19.71
N LEU A 546 -17.59 -3.19 19.24
CA LEU A 546 -17.17 -3.77 17.96
C LEU A 546 -17.36 -5.30 17.93
N ALA A 547 -17.13 -5.99 19.05
CA ALA A 547 -17.34 -7.44 19.16
C ALA A 547 -18.79 -7.87 18.88
N ILE A 548 -19.78 -7.02 19.19
CA ILE A 548 -21.19 -7.28 18.86
C ILE A 548 -21.37 -7.42 17.35
N VAL A 549 -20.72 -6.56 16.57
CA VAL A 549 -20.78 -6.60 15.11
C VAL A 549 -19.91 -7.72 14.55
N ILE A 550 -18.66 -7.82 15.00
CA ILE A 550 -17.70 -8.81 14.51
C ILE A 550 -18.19 -10.24 14.77
N ALA A 551 -18.93 -10.48 15.86
CA ALA A 551 -19.48 -11.80 16.15
C ALA A 551 -20.38 -12.33 15.00
N PHE A 552 -21.14 -11.47 14.32
CA PHE A 552 -21.92 -11.88 13.13
C PHE A 552 -21.01 -12.33 11.98
N VAL A 553 -19.93 -11.58 11.74
CA VAL A 553 -18.93 -11.88 10.70
C VAL A 553 -18.22 -13.20 11.01
N PHE A 554 -17.76 -13.37 12.26
CA PHE A 554 -17.07 -14.58 12.72
C PHE A 554 -17.98 -15.80 12.68
N ASN A 555 -19.26 -15.63 13.01
CA ASN A 555 -20.26 -16.70 12.92
C ASN A 555 -20.50 -17.10 11.46
N LEU A 556 -20.65 -16.13 10.55
CA LEU A 556 -20.75 -16.39 9.11
C LEU A 556 -19.53 -17.12 8.57
N TYR A 557 -18.35 -16.65 8.97
CA TYR A 557 -17.09 -17.27 8.60
C TYR A 557 -17.03 -18.73 9.06
N ALA A 558 -17.26 -18.98 10.35
CA ALA A 558 -17.16 -20.32 10.93
C ALA A 558 -18.10 -21.34 10.29
N HIS A 559 -19.34 -20.95 9.97
CA HIS A 559 -20.29 -21.82 9.29
C HIS A 559 -19.92 -22.16 7.84
N THR A 560 -18.98 -21.43 7.24
CA THR A 560 -18.54 -21.66 5.85
C THR A 560 -17.26 -22.49 5.76
N VAL A 561 -16.43 -22.54 6.81
CA VAL A 561 -15.11 -23.21 6.79
C VAL A 561 -15.21 -24.69 6.46
N LYS A 562 -15.97 -25.49 7.22
CA LYS A 562 -16.06 -26.95 7.01
C LYS A 562 -16.71 -27.33 5.67
N PRO A 563 -17.84 -26.73 5.26
CA PRO A 563 -18.41 -27.00 3.93
C PRO A 563 -17.45 -26.68 2.78
N ILE A 564 -16.69 -25.59 2.87
CA ILE A 564 -15.72 -25.21 1.84
C ILE A 564 -14.54 -26.17 1.81
N TYR A 565 -14.04 -26.56 2.98
CA TYR A 565 -12.98 -27.56 3.12
C TYR A 565 -13.39 -28.89 2.48
N ASP A 566 -14.55 -29.43 2.86
CA ASP A 566 -15.00 -30.76 2.41
C ASP A 566 -15.35 -30.77 0.92
N ALA A 567 -15.89 -29.67 0.37
CA ALA A 567 -16.31 -29.58 -1.03
C ALA A 567 -15.14 -29.49 -2.03
N HIS A 568 -13.93 -29.16 -1.57
CA HIS A 568 -12.80 -28.82 -2.44
C HIS A 568 -11.53 -29.62 -2.13
N ASN A 569 -11.70 -30.93 -1.92
CA ASN A 569 -10.60 -31.87 -1.83
C ASN A 569 -9.97 -32.11 -3.20
N GLY A 570 -8.88 -31.38 -3.46
CA GLY A 570 -8.02 -31.62 -4.62
C GLY A 570 -8.06 -30.51 -5.65
N SER A 571 -6.88 -30.21 -6.18
CA SER A 571 -6.71 -29.20 -7.20
C SER A 571 -7.31 -29.70 -8.52
N ARG A 572 -8.33 -29.00 -9.07
CA ARG A 572 -8.80 -29.27 -10.43
C ARG A 572 -7.73 -29.00 -11.48
N ILE A 573 -6.63 -28.34 -11.13
CA ILE A 573 -5.41 -28.32 -11.95
C ILE A 573 -4.88 -29.74 -12.11
N VAL A 574 -4.80 -30.56 -11.06
CA VAL A 574 -4.33 -31.95 -11.17
C VAL A 574 -5.30 -32.77 -12.03
N ALA A 575 -6.60 -32.67 -11.79
CA ALA A 575 -7.59 -33.38 -12.62
C ALA A 575 -7.59 -32.92 -14.10
N ALA A 576 -7.38 -31.62 -14.37
CA ALA A 576 -7.27 -31.10 -15.74
C ALA A 576 -5.93 -31.48 -16.39
N ILE A 577 -4.86 -31.56 -15.60
CA ILE A 577 -3.55 -32.07 -16.04
C ILE A 577 -3.68 -33.56 -16.38
N ASP A 578 -4.29 -34.38 -15.52
CA ASP A 578 -4.49 -35.80 -15.75
C ASP A 578 -5.42 -36.07 -16.96
N GLU A 579 -6.49 -35.28 -17.11
CA GLU A 579 -7.39 -35.34 -18.28
C GLU A 579 -6.62 -35.04 -19.58
N GLU A 580 -5.80 -33.99 -19.61
CA GLU A 580 -5.04 -33.64 -20.81
C GLU A 580 -3.80 -34.52 -21.02
N GLN A 581 -3.15 -35.04 -19.96
CA GLN A 581 -2.09 -36.04 -20.06
C GLN A 581 -2.60 -37.33 -20.70
N SER A 582 -3.84 -37.73 -20.36
CA SER A 582 -4.47 -38.91 -20.97
C SER A 582 -4.67 -38.77 -22.49
N LYS A 583 -4.71 -37.54 -23.02
CA LYS A 583 -4.79 -37.24 -24.45
C LYS A 583 -3.41 -37.04 -25.06
N ASN A 584 -2.52 -36.33 -24.36
CA ASN A 584 -1.11 -36.12 -24.71
C ASN A 584 -0.27 -35.78 -23.47
N ASN A 585 0.70 -36.65 -23.13
CA ASN A 585 1.57 -36.48 -21.96
C ASN A 585 2.33 -35.16 -21.89
N GLN A 586 2.58 -34.49 -23.03
CA GLN A 586 3.32 -33.23 -23.09
C GLN A 586 2.44 -31.97 -22.97
N GLN A 587 1.12 -32.12 -23.08
CA GLN A 587 0.18 -30.99 -23.13
C GLN A 587 0.22 -30.04 -21.92
N PRO A 588 0.38 -30.53 -20.67
CA PRO A 588 0.47 -29.65 -19.50
C PRO A 588 1.71 -28.74 -19.54
N TRP A 589 2.86 -29.30 -19.93
CA TRP A 589 4.12 -28.55 -20.05
C TRP A 589 4.05 -27.50 -21.15
N LEU A 590 3.43 -27.84 -22.28
CA LEU A 590 3.18 -26.91 -23.37
C LEU A 590 2.24 -25.77 -22.95
N ALA A 591 1.22 -26.03 -22.12
CA ALA A 591 0.33 -24.99 -21.61
C ALA A 591 1.06 -23.98 -20.71
N TRP A 592 1.96 -24.44 -19.84
CA TRP A 592 2.78 -23.55 -19.02
C TRP A 592 3.79 -22.74 -19.86
N LEU A 593 4.36 -23.35 -20.90
CA LEU A 593 5.23 -22.63 -21.84
C LEU A 593 4.47 -21.56 -22.64
N VAL A 594 3.24 -21.85 -23.08
CA VAL A 594 2.37 -20.87 -23.74
C VAL A 594 2.00 -19.74 -22.77
N LEU A 595 1.71 -20.04 -21.50
CA LEU A 595 1.47 -19.03 -20.48
C LEU A 595 2.70 -18.15 -20.25
N ALA A 596 3.89 -18.75 -20.14
CA ALA A 596 5.15 -18.03 -20.01
C ALA A 596 5.43 -17.14 -21.23
N ALA A 597 5.19 -17.65 -22.44
CA ALA A 597 5.31 -16.87 -23.67
C ALA A 597 4.32 -15.71 -23.72
N LEU A 598 3.06 -15.92 -23.32
CA LEU A 598 2.04 -14.88 -23.23
C LEU A 598 2.40 -13.81 -22.18
N LEU A 599 2.97 -14.22 -21.04
CA LEU A 599 3.47 -13.29 -20.01
C LEU A 599 4.64 -12.47 -20.53
N VAL A 600 5.62 -13.10 -21.20
CA VAL A 600 6.75 -12.39 -21.81
C VAL A 600 6.27 -11.42 -22.88
N VAL A 601 5.33 -11.83 -23.74
CA VAL A 601 4.73 -10.94 -24.76
C VAL A 601 3.96 -9.80 -24.09
N TYR A 602 3.21 -10.04 -23.02
CA TYR A 602 2.50 -9.00 -22.27
C TYR A 602 3.46 -7.99 -21.63
N PHE A 603 4.54 -8.46 -20.98
CA PHE A 603 5.54 -7.58 -20.38
C PHE A 603 6.37 -6.83 -21.43
N GLN A 604 6.70 -7.47 -22.55
CA GLN A 604 7.36 -6.79 -23.68
C GLN A 604 6.44 -5.79 -24.38
N TRP A 605 5.15 -6.10 -24.52
CA TRP A 605 4.16 -5.17 -25.08
C TRP A 605 4.02 -3.92 -24.21
N ASN A 606 3.94 -4.09 -22.88
CA ASN A 606 3.87 -2.94 -21.97
C ASN A 606 5.17 -2.12 -21.99
N SER A 607 6.35 -2.76 -22.00
CA SER A 607 7.61 -2.02 -22.09
C SER A 607 7.81 -1.31 -23.44
N LEU A 608 7.32 -1.90 -24.53
CA LEU A 608 7.29 -1.28 -25.86
C LEU A 608 6.29 -0.13 -25.93
N SER A 609 5.13 -0.23 -25.26
CA SER A 609 4.14 0.85 -25.20
C SER A 609 4.65 2.07 -24.42
N ASP A 610 5.41 1.84 -23.35
CA ASP A 610 6.05 2.93 -22.58
C ASP A 610 7.21 3.58 -23.34
N THR A 611 7.96 2.81 -24.13
CA THR A 611 9.02 3.37 -24.99
C THR A 611 8.47 4.09 -26.21
N THR A 612 7.37 3.63 -26.82
CA THR A 612 6.71 4.34 -27.93
C THR A 612 6.01 5.62 -27.46
N SER A 613 5.36 5.61 -26.29
CA SER A 613 4.81 6.81 -25.64
C SER A 613 5.87 7.90 -25.47
N ASN A 614 7.01 7.55 -24.85
CA ASN A 614 8.11 8.50 -24.61
C ASN A 614 8.81 8.96 -25.90
N GLN A 615 8.84 8.13 -26.95
CA GLN A 615 9.39 8.51 -28.25
C GLN A 615 8.45 9.42 -29.04
N VAL A 616 7.13 9.23 -28.95
CA VAL A 616 6.14 10.13 -29.58
C VAL A 616 6.17 11.51 -28.91
N ASP A 617 6.29 11.59 -27.59
CA ASP A 617 6.41 12.88 -26.87
C ASP A 617 7.72 13.61 -27.21
N SER A 618 8.82 12.87 -27.39
CA SER A 618 10.10 13.43 -27.83
C SER A 618 10.03 13.96 -29.27
N ILE A 619 9.35 13.24 -30.17
CA ILE A 619 9.13 13.67 -31.56
C ILE A 619 8.18 14.86 -31.62
N MET A 620 7.12 14.90 -30.81
CA MET A 620 6.24 16.08 -30.73
C MET A 620 6.97 17.31 -30.21
N LYS A 621 7.83 17.18 -29.19
CA LYS A 621 8.67 18.28 -28.72
C LYS A 621 9.66 18.76 -29.78
N MET A 622 10.33 17.84 -30.48
CA MET A 622 11.21 18.22 -31.60
C MET A 622 10.45 18.90 -32.73
N LEU A 623 9.22 18.47 -33.03
CA LEU A 623 8.37 19.10 -34.04
C LEU A 623 7.84 20.47 -33.60
N GLU A 624 7.53 20.67 -32.31
CA GLU A 624 7.19 21.97 -31.74
C GLU A 624 8.39 22.93 -31.75
N GLU A 625 9.59 22.46 -31.41
CA GLU A 625 10.83 23.25 -31.51
C GLU A 625 11.19 23.59 -32.96
N LEU A 626 11.06 22.65 -33.89
CA LEU A 626 11.21 22.90 -35.33
C LEU A 626 10.16 23.89 -35.85
N SER A 627 8.90 23.76 -35.42
CA SER A 627 7.83 24.71 -35.74
C SER A 627 8.14 26.12 -35.20
N GLY A 628 8.64 26.23 -33.96
CA GLY A 628 9.04 27.50 -33.37
C GLY A 628 10.24 28.15 -34.08
N THR A 629 11.16 27.33 -34.59
CA THR A 629 12.36 27.79 -35.32
C THR A 629 12.05 28.17 -36.78
N ILE A 630 10.98 27.63 -37.37
CA ILE A 630 10.53 27.98 -38.73
C ILE A 630 9.64 29.25 -38.74
N VAL A 631 9.06 29.60 -37.59
CA VAL A 631 8.20 30.79 -37.42
C VAL A 631 8.97 32.03 -36.91
N GLN A 632 10.24 31.86 -36.51
CA GLN A 632 11.22 32.96 -36.36
C GLN A 632 12.03 33.14 -37.64
#